data_AF-A0A957EKB2-F1
#
_entry.id   AF-A0A957EKB2-F1
#
_cell.length_a   1.000
_cell.length_b   1.000
_cell.length_c   1.000
_cell.angle_alpha   90.00
_cell.angle_beta   90.00
_cell.angle_gamma   90.00
#
_symmetry.space_group_name_H-M   'P 1'
#
loop_
_entity.id
_entity.type
_entity.pdbx_description
1 polymer ?
#
loop_
_entity_poly.entity_id
_entity_poly.type
_entity_poly.pdbx_seq_one_letter_code
_entity_poly.pdbx_strand_id
1 'polypeptide(L)'
;MTADEKAFLDQVAASIQRRGFRLPALIALQIGHPLTFLGGQLVWVAQPALSLFMSTQTIRQVAQLLEKPAAVQALIDRLETNEG
;
A
#
# COMPACT_ATOMS: atom_id res chain seq x y z
N MET A 1 9.61 5.99 -10.67
CA MET A 1 9.47 6.29 -9.24
C MET A 1 10.58 7.22 -8.81
N THR A 2 10.25 8.32 -8.15
CA THR A 2 11.21 9.29 -7.58
C THR A 2 11.80 8.79 -6.26
N ALA A 3 12.83 9.47 -5.75
CA ALA A 3 13.39 9.17 -4.42
C ALA A 3 12.35 9.39 -3.30
N ASP A 4 11.57 10.45 -3.39
CA ASP A 4 10.51 10.77 -2.42
C ASP A 4 9.40 9.71 -2.40
N GLU A 5 8.99 9.21 -3.57
CA GLU A 5 8.01 8.13 -3.68
C GLU A 5 8.51 6.83 -3.03
N LYS A 6 9.81 6.53 -3.19
CA LYS A 6 10.43 5.35 -2.55
C LYS A 6 10.45 5.48 -1.03
N ALA A 7 10.91 6.63 -0.53
CA ALA A 7 10.96 6.91 0.91
C ALA A 7 9.57 6.91 1.55
N PHE A 8 8.54 7.36 0.83
CA PHE A 8 7.16 7.28 1.29
C PHE A 8 6.65 5.84 1.36
N LEU A 9 6.94 4.99 0.36
CA LEU A 9 6.58 3.56 0.41
C LEU A 9 7.26 2.83 1.57
N ASP A 10 8.51 3.16 1.86
CA ASP A 10 9.25 2.59 3.00
C ASP A 10 8.54 2.91 4.32
N GLN A 11 8.07 4.16 4.50
CA GLN A 11 7.30 4.57 5.67
C GLN A 11 5.95 3.85 5.78
N VAL A 12 5.25 3.68 4.66
CA VAL A 12 3.98 2.96 4.60
C VAL A 12 4.17 1.48 4.96
N ALA A 13 5.17 0.82 4.37
CA ALA A 13 5.51 -0.57 4.66
C ALA A 13 5.88 -0.76 6.15
N ALA A 14 6.67 0.15 6.73
CA ALA A 14 7.01 0.12 8.14
C ALA A 14 5.76 0.28 9.04
N SER A 15 4.83 1.18 8.70
CA SER A 15 3.59 1.40 9.45
C SER A 15 2.67 0.17 9.43
N ILE A 16 2.54 -0.49 8.28
CA ILE A 16 1.76 -1.73 8.11
C ILE A 16 2.33 -2.85 8.99
N GLN A 17 3.65 -3.02 8.98
CA GLN A 17 4.34 -4.06 9.75
C GLN A 17 4.24 -3.83 11.26
N ARG A 18 4.50 -2.61 11.72
CA ARG A 18 4.43 -2.24 13.15
C ARG A 18 3.06 -2.50 13.78
N ARG A 19 2.01 -2.59 12.96
CA ARG A 19 0.62 -2.81 13.41
C ARG A 19 0.12 -4.23 13.19
N GLY A 20 0.99 -5.15 12.75
CA GLY A 20 0.64 -6.55 12.50
C GLY A 20 -0.21 -6.78 11.26
N PHE A 21 -0.36 -5.78 10.39
CA PHE A 21 -1.20 -5.85 9.18
C PHE A 21 -0.46 -6.35 7.94
N ARG A 22 0.74 -6.91 8.09
CA ARG A 22 1.57 -7.36 6.95
C ARG A 22 0.88 -8.40 6.09
N LEU A 23 0.42 -9.51 6.70
CA LEU A 23 -0.25 -10.59 6.00
C LEU A 23 -1.55 -10.15 5.28
N PRO A 24 -2.49 -9.43 5.94
CA PRO A 24 -3.67 -8.94 5.24
C PRO A 24 -3.35 -7.90 4.16
N ALA A 25 -2.31 -7.07 4.32
CA ALA A 25 -1.87 -6.15 3.29
C ALA A 25 -1.31 -6.89 2.06
N LEU A 26 -0.48 -7.92 2.24
CA LEU A 26 0.02 -8.74 1.13
C LEU A 26 -1.11 -9.44 0.38
N ILE A 27 -2.05 -10.05 1.11
CA ILE A 27 -3.23 -10.70 0.51
C ILE A 27 -4.05 -9.67 -0.30
N ALA A 28 -4.31 -8.49 0.25
CA ALA A 28 -5.05 -7.43 -0.45
C ALA A 28 -4.31 -6.95 -1.71
N LEU A 29 -2.99 -6.79 -1.65
CA LEU A 29 -2.16 -6.35 -2.78
C LEU A 29 -2.05 -7.42 -3.88
N GLN A 30 -1.90 -8.70 -3.51
CA GLN A 30 -1.79 -9.81 -4.45
C GLN A 30 -3.13 -10.12 -5.13
N ILE A 31 -4.25 -10.08 -4.39
CA ILE A 31 -5.59 -10.23 -4.97
C ILE A 31 -5.95 -8.99 -5.81
N GLY A 32 -5.44 -7.81 -5.45
CA GLY A 32 -5.57 -6.58 -6.23
C GLY A 32 -4.73 -6.52 -7.51
N HIS A 33 -3.69 -7.36 -7.64
CA HIS A 33 -2.80 -7.40 -8.80
C HIS A 33 -3.52 -7.68 -10.14
N PRO A 34 -4.41 -8.68 -10.29
CA PRO A 34 -5.21 -8.87 -11.51
C PRO A 34 -6.29 -7.78 -11.71
N LEU A 35 -6.59 -6.97 -10.70
CA LEU A 35 -7.57 -5.88 -10.71
C LEU A 35 -6.93 -4.52 -11.08
N THR A 36 -5.77 -4.50 -11.73
CA THR A 36 -5.06 -3.27 -12.14
C THR A 36 -5.87 -2.38 -13.09
N PHE A 37 -7.00 -2.85 -13.65
CA PHE A 37 -8.01 -2.02 -14.33
C PHE A 37 -8.89 -1.17 -13.37
N LEU A 38 -8.94 -1.54 -12.08
CA LEU A 38 -9.71 -0.91 -11.00
C LEU A 38 -8.81 -0.41 -9.85
N GLY A 39 -7.50 -0.26 -10.09
CA GLY A 39 -6.46 -0.07 -9.06
C GLY A 39 -6.62 1.15 -8.15
N GLY A 40 -7.30 2.21 -8.60
CA GLY A 40 -7.60 3.36 -7.75
C GLY A 40 -8.78 3.15 -6.79
N GLN A 41 -9.79 2.37 -7.19
CA GLN A 41 -11.06 2.27 -6.46
C GLN A 41 -10.97 1.38 -5.21
N LEU A 42 -10.08 0.40 -5.20
CA LEU A 42 -9.91 -0.50 -4.05
C LEU A 42 -9.43 0.24 -2.79
N VAL A 43 -8.57 1.25 -2.94
CA VAL A 43 -8.12 2.06 -1.80
C VAL A 43 -9.25 2.92 -1.24
N TRP A 44 -10.16 3.40 -2.09
CA TRP A 44 -11.36 4.11 -1.67
C TRP A 44 -12.36 3.20 -0.95
N VAL A 45 -12.54 1.96 -1.42
CA VAL A 45 -13.37 0.95 -0.74
C VAL A 45 -12.78 0.59 0.63
N ALA A 46 -11.45 0.47 0.73
CA ALA A 46 -10.76 0.19 1.98
C ALA A 46 -10.60 1.42 2.90
N GLN A 47 -10.92 2.63 2.42
CA GLN A 47 -10.73 3.88 3.15
C GLN A 47 -11.34 3.87 4.56
N PRO A 48 -12.57 3.36 4.81
CA PRO A 48 -13.16 3.38 6.16
C PRO A 48 -12.29 2.61 7.16
N ALA A 49 -11.82 1.41 6.79
CA ALA A 49 -10.94 0.62 7.63
C ALA A 49 -9.56 1.26 7.79
N LEU A 50 -8.98 1.77 6.71
CA LEU A 50 -7.67 2.44 6.73
C LEU A 50 -7.71 3.72 7.59
N SER A 51 -8.82 4.45 7.61
CA SER A 51 -8.98 5.70 8.37
C SER A 51 -8.89 5.53 9.88
N LEU A 52 -9.13 4.30 10.38
CA LEU A 52 -8.94 3.94 11.78
C LEU A 52 -7.44 3.90 12.17
N PHE A 53 -6.56 3.74 11.18
CA PHE A 53 -5.15 3.52 11.39
C PHE A 53 -4.30 4.68 10.85
N MET A 54 -4.72 5.35 9.78
CA MET A 54 -3.92 6.38 9.10
C MET A 54 -4.76 7.57 8.68
N SER A 55 -4.12 8.74 8.56
CA SER A 55 -4.82 9.97 8.18
C SER A 55 -5.36 9.90 6.75
N THR A 56 -6.46 10.59 6.48
CA THR A 56 -7.06 10.66 5.13
C THR A 56 -6.09 11.22 4.09
N GLN A 57 -5.16 12.09 4.49
CA GLN A 57 -4.10 12.59 3.61
C GLN A 57 -3.13 11.47 3.22
N THR A 58 -2.68 10.67 4.19
CA THR A 58 -1.83 9.50 3.95
C THR A 58 -2.54 8.49 3.04
N ILE A 59 -3.82 8.23 3.27
CA ILE A 59 -4.61 7.31 2.43
C ILE A 59 -4.66 7.81 0.99
N ARG A 60 -4.90 9.10 0.76
CA ARG A 60 -4.91 9.67 -0.60
C ARG A 60 -3.55 9.55 -1.30
N GLN A 61 -2.46 9.81 -0.59
CA GLN A 61 -1.11 9.69 -1.14
C GLN A 61 -0.78 8.22 -1.50
N VAL A 62 -1.19 7.28 -0.65
CA VAL A 62 -1.06 5.84 -0.94
C VAL A 62 -1.92 5.45 -2.14
N ALA A 63 -3.18 5.91 -2.22
CA ALA A 63 -4.07 5.63 -3.34
C ALA A 63 -3.47 6.08 -4.68
N GLN A 64 -3.02 7.34 -4.76
CA GLN A 64 -2.41 7.92 -5.96
C GLN A 64 -1.13 7.18 -6.37
N LEU A 65 -0.36 6.67 -5.40
CA LEU A 65 0.87 5.96 -5.69
C LEU A 65 0.57 4.53 -6.17
N LEU A 66 -0.41 3.85 -5.57
CA LEU A 66 -0.84 2.50 -5.94
C LEU A 66 -1.62 2.43 -7.27
N GLU A 67 -2.01 3.57 -7.86
CA GLU A 67 -2.46 3.63 -9.26
C GLU A 67 -1.35 3.24 -10.25
N LYS A 68 -0.07 3.30 -9.84
CA LYS A 68 1.07 2.91 -10.67
C LYS A 68 1.41 1.43 -10.43
N PRO A 69 1.37 0.55 -11.44
CA PRO A 69 1.69 -0.87 -11.26
C PRO A 69 3.09 -1.11 -10.65
N ALA A 70 4.07 -0.29 -11.04
CA ALA A 70 5.43 -0.37 -10.50
C ALA A 70 5.50 -0.06 -9.00
N ALA A 71 4.62 0.80 -8.48
CA ALA A 71 4.58 1.12 -7.06
C ALA A 71 3.90 0.03 -6.23
N VAL A 72 2.88 -0.64 -6.81
CA VAL A 72 2.26 -1.82 -6.20
C VAL A 72 3.30 -2.92 -6.04
N GLN A 73 4.03 -3.27 -7.10
CA GLN A 73 5.09 -4.27 -7.04
C GLN A 73 6.16 -3.88 -6.03
N ALA A 74 6.61 -2.62 -6.06
CA ALA A 74 7.60 -2.11 -5.12
C ALA A 74 7.13 -2.17 -3.65
N LEU A 75 5.84 -2.04 -3.37
CA LEU A 75 5.30 -2.19 -2.01
C LEU A 75 5.22 -3.66 -1.59
N ILE A 76 4.82 -4.55 -2.49
CA ILE A 76 4.84 -6.01 -2.26
C ILE A 76 6.25 -6.46 -1.92
N ASP A 77 7.24 -6.11 -2.74
CA ASP A 77 8.64 -6.49 -2.55
C ASP A 77 9.16 -6.04 -1.17
N ARG A 78 8.78 -4.85 -0.70
CA ARG A 78 9.16 -4.32 0.62
C ARG A 78 8.51 -5.08 1.77
N LEU A 79 7.24 -5.45 1.61
CA LEU A 79 6.49 -6.22 2.62
C LEU A 79 6.95 -7.68 2.67
N GLU A 80 7.51 -8.21 1.58
CA GLU A 80 8.12 -9.54 1.52
C GLU A 80 9.58 -9.51 2.03
N THR A 81 10.35 -8.45 1.74
CA THR A 81 11.77 -8.38 2.12
C THR A 81 11.98 -8.10 3.61
N ASN A 82 11.08 -7.38 4.29
CA ASN A 82 11.21 -7.11 5.73
C ASN A 82 10.74 -8.28 6.62
N GLU A 83 10.90 -9.53 6.17
CA GLU A 83 10.82 -10.72 7.04
C GLU A 83 12.08 -10.90 7.88
N GLY A 84 12.35 -9.96 8.79
CA GLY A 84 13.46 -10.01 9.74
C GLY A 84 13.12 -9.36 11.07
#